data_AF-D3ZY73-F1
#
_entry.id   AF-D3ZY73-F1
#
_cell.length_a   1.000
_cell.length_b   1.000
_cell.length_c   1.000
_cell.angle_alpha   90.00
_cell.angle_beta   90.00
_cell.angle_gamma   90.00
#
_symmetry.space_group_name_H-M   'P 1'
#
loop_
_entity.id
_entity.type
_entity.pdbx_description
1 polymer ?
#
loop_
_entity_poly.entity_id
_entity_poly.type
_entity_poly.pdbx_seq_one_letter_code
_entity_poly.pdbx_strand_id
1 'polypeptide(L)'
;MLRDALDFNSSGSGSEGSVFTKSEHSIIAAYLIVAGRRMTGNTYLSMVLGAWINGLFWALMPIVGWASYAPDPTGATCTINWRKNDTSFVSYTMMVIVVNFIVPLTVMFYCYYHVSQSMRLSAASNCTTHLNRDWAHQADVTKMSVMMILMFLLAWSPYSVVCLWACFGNPKKIPPSLAIIAPLFAKSSTFYNPCIYVAANKKFRKAMFAMLKCQPHQAMPEPSTLAMGVPHSPLAPARI
;
A
#
# COMPACT_ATOMS: atom_id res chain seq x y z
N MET A 1 6.32 -4.45 -16.91
CA MET A 1 5.51 -3.76 -15.86
C MET A 1 5.76 -4.29 -14.45
N LEU A 2 5.48 -5.56 -14.11
CA LEU A 2 5.81 -6.10 -12.77
C LEU A 2 7.29 -6.49 -12.59
N ARG A 3 8.01 -6.73 -13.69
CA ARG A 3 9.44 -7.10 -13.67
C ARG A 3 10.33 -5.85 -13.47
N ASP A 4 9.98 -4.74 -14.12
CA ASP A 4 10.71 -3.46 -14.00
C ASP A 4 10.56 -2.79 -12.63
N ALA A 5 9.52 -3.16 -11.86
CA ALA A 5 9.30 -2.66 -10.50
C ALA A 5 10.11 -3.43 -9.43
N LEU A 6 10.66 -4.60 -9.77
CA LEU A 6 11.43 -5.44 -8.84
C LEU A 6 12.95 -5.22 -8.95
N ASP A 7 13.43 -4.72 -10.09
CA ASP A 7 14.86 -4.52 -10.35
C ASP A 7 15.43 -3.17 -9.86
N PHE A 8 14.59 -2.22 -9.40
CA PHE A 8 15.04 -0.90 -8.95
C PHE A 8 15.53 -0.85 -7.47
N ASN A 9 15.60 -2.00 -6.78
CA ASN A 9 15.88 -2.06 -5.34
C ASN A 9 17.30 -2.57 -4.99
N SER A 10 18.26 -2.43 -5.90
CA SER A 10 19.65 -2.85 -5.70
C SER A 10 20.61 -1.65 -5.73
N SER A 11 20.55 -0.77 -4.72
CA SER A 11 21.60 0.24 -4.45
C SER A 11 21.45 0.88 -3.06
N GLY A 12 22.34 0.51 -2.13
CA GLY A 12 23.05 1.37 -1.17
C GLY A 12 22.33 2.42 -0.30
N SER A 13 22.40 2.17 1.02
CA SER A 13 22.59 3.16 2.11
C SER A 13 21.45 4.17 2.40
N GLY A 14 20.74 3.95 3.52
CA GLY A 14 19.76 4.89 4.09
C GLY A 14 18.58 4.21 4.79
N SER A 15 18.85 3.35 5.78
CA SER A 15 17.90 2.36 6.35
C SER A 15 16.70 2.93 7.13
N GLU A 16 16.59 4.24 7.32
CA GLU A 16 15.45 4.88 8.01
C GLU A 16 14.42 5.49 7.05
N GLY A 17 14.85 6.17 5.98
CA GLY A 17 13.95 6.77 4.99
C GLY A 17 13.17 5.73 4.16
N SER A 18 13.74 4.55 3.94
CA SER A 18 13.15 3.51 3.08
C SER A 18 11.84 2.90 3.61
N VAL A 19 11.57 3.01 4.91
CA VAL A 19 10.40 2.37 5.54
C VAL A 19 9.16 3.23 5.38
N PHE A 20 9.31 4.54 5.55
CA PHE A 20 8.25 5.52 5.32
C PHE A 20 7.82 5.50 3.87
N THR A 21 8.77 5.57 2.93
CA THR A 21 8.46 5.55 1.49
C THR A 21 7.72 4.28 1.08
N LYS A 22 8.09 3.09 1.61
CA LYS A 22 7.38 1.84 1.27
C LYS A 22 5.98 1.74 1.89
N SER A 23 5.75 2.34 3.05
CA SER A 23 4.41 2.44 3.64
C SER A 23 3.50 3.39 2.87
N GLU A 24 4.04 4.49 2.36
CA GLU A 24 3.33 5.44 1.48
C GLU A 24 2.96 4.80 0.15
N HIS A 25 3.83 3.98 -0.44
CA HIS A 25 3.46 3.17 -1.61
C HIS A 25 2.27 2.25 -1.33
N SER A 26 2.12 1.77 -0.09
CA SER A 26 1.00 0.92 0.34
C SER A 26 -0.28 1.72 0.51
N ILE A 27 -0.19 2.96 1.00
CA ILE A 27 -1.29 3.92 1.08
C ILE A 27 -1.75 4.32 -0.32
N ILE A 28 -0.80 4.63 -1.21
CA ILE A 28 -1.07 4.89 -2.63
C ILE A 28 -1.78 3.69 -3.22
N ALA A 29 -1.23 2.48 -3.10
CA ALA A 29 -1.84 1.24 -3.61
C ALA A 29 -3.23 0.98 -3.02
N ALA A 30 -3.45 1.22 -1.72
CA ALA A 30 -4.75 1.13 -1.07
C ALA A 30 -5.72 2.16 -1.67
N TYR A 31 -5.27 3.40 -1.87
CA TYR A 31 -6.02 4.41 -2.60
C TYR A 31 -6.33 3.97 -4.03
N LEU A 32 -5.39 3.33 -4.73
CA LEU A 32 -5.56 2.87 -6.12
C LEU A 32 -6.62 1.79 -6.20
N ILE A 33 -6.58 0.87 -5.24
CA ILE A 33 -7.52 -0.26 -5.14
C ILE A 33 -8.91 0.24 -4.74
N VAL A 34 -9.00 1.18 -3.80
CA VAL A 34 -10.28 1.69 -3.30
C VAL A 34 -10.92 2.69 -4.26
N ALA A 35 -10.16 3.60 -4.85
CA ALA A 35 -10.74 4.61 -5.72
C ALA A 35 -11.36 4.01 -7.00
N GLY A 36 -11.00 2.78 -7.38
CA GLY A 36 -11.51 2.12 -8.59
C GLY A 36 -11.26 2.93 -9.87
N ARG A 37 -10.46 3.99 -9.79
CA ARG A 37 -10.25 4.95 -10.86
C ARG A 37 -9.13 4.44 -11.75
N ARG A 38 -9.41 4.39 -13.05
CA ARG A 38 -8.39 4.25 -14.08
C ARG A 38 -7.54 5.51 -14.06
N MET A 39 -6.44 5.46 -13.31
CA MET A 39 -5.52 6.60 -13.23
C MET A 39 -4.75 6.73 -14.53
N THR A 40 -4.51 7.98 -14.94
CA THR A 40 -3.53 8.27 -15.96
C THR A 40 -2.13 7.99 -15.40
N GLY A 41 -1.17 7.65 -16.28
CA GLY A 41 0.22 7.43 -15.86
C GLY A 41 0.80 8.65 -15.13
N ASN A 42 0.38 9.85 -15.52
CA ASN A 42 0.78 11.10 -14.87
C ASN A 42 0.32 11.18 -13.41
N THR A 43 -0.94 10.81 -13.10
CA THR A 43 -1.42 10.79 -11.72
C THR A 43 -0.63 9.79 -10.87
N TYR A 44 -0.35 8.59 -11.40
CA TYR A 44 0.49 7.61 -10.70
C TYR A 44 1.88 8.16 -10.41
N LEU A 45 2.53 8.77 -11.41
CA LEU A 45 3.84 9.38 -11.25
C LEU A 45 3.83 10.49 -10.19
N SER A 46 2.83 11.38 -10.22
CA SER A 46 2.67 12.43 -9.20
C SER A 46 2.51 11.87 -7.79
N MET A 47 1.77 10.77 -7.62
CA MET A 47 1.63 10.10 -6.32
C MET A 47 2.96 9.51 -5.83
N VAL A 48 3.68 8.82 -6.72
CA VAL A 48 5.00 8.26 -6.39
C VAL A 48 5.97 9.37 -6.01
N LEU A 49 6.04 10.46 -6.79
CA LEU A 49 6.88 11.62 -6.47
C LEU A 49 6.48 12.26 -5.14
N GLY A 50 5.17 12.38 -4.86
CA GLY A 50 4.66 12.87 -3.58
C GLY A 50 5.11 12.04 -2.39
N ALA A 51 5.08 10.70 -2.51
CA ALA A 51 5.63 9.79 -1.49
C ALA A 51 7.15 10.00 -1.29
N TRP A 52 7.93 10.00 -2.38
CA TRP A 52 9.37 10.27 -2.27
C TRP A 52 9.67 11.59 -1.56
N ILE A 53 8.95 12.67 -1.90
CA ILE A 53 9.09 13.98 -1.25
C ILE A 53 8.72 13.90 0.23
N ASN A 54 7.63 13.22 0.59
CA ASN A 54 7.23 13.05 2.00
C ASN A 54 8.29 12.28 2.80
N GLY A 55 8.78 11.16 2.27
CA GLY A 55 9.84 10.37 2.90
C GLY A 55 11.13 11.16 3.08
N LEU A 56 11.56 11.92 2.06
CA LEU A 56 12.73 12.79 2.15
C LEU A 56 12.54 13.92 3.15
N PHE A 57 11.35 14.54 3.19
CA PHE A 57 11.02 15.58 4.15
C PHE A 57 11.21 15.07 5.58
N TRP A 58 10.56 13.96 5.95
CA TRP A 58 10.66 13.40 7.30
C TRP A 58 12.08 12.92 7.64
N ALA A 59 12.82 12.38 6.68
CA ALA A 59 14.21 11.97 6.91
C ALA A 59 15.17 13.16 7.15
N LEU A 60 14.94 14.30 6.48
CA LEU A 60 15.80 15.48 6.54
C LEU A 60 15.47 16.41 7.73
N MET A 61 14.22 16.46 8.18
CA MET A 61 13.79 17.37 9.26
C MET A 61 14.62 17.25 10.56
N PRO A 62 15.03 16.04 11.02
CA PRO A 62 15.92 15.92 12.17
C PRO A 62 17.36 16.39 11.91
N ILE A 63 17.81 16.45 10.66
CA ILE A 63 19.16 16.93 10.30
C ILE A 63 19.19 18.46 10.34
N VAL A 64 18.11 19.11 9.90
CA VAL A 64 17.99 20.58 9.92
C VAL A 64 17.62 21.15 11.30
N GLY A 65 17.43 20.30 12.31
CA GLY A 65 17.30 20.69 13.71
C GLY A 65 15.89 20.63 14.30
N TRP A 66 14.87 20.19 13.56
CA TRP A 66 13.52 20.00 14.15
C TRP A 66 13.48 18.80 15.11
N ALA A 67 14.35 17.82 14.92
CA ALA A 67 14.64 16.79 15.90
C ALA A 67 16.15 16.53 15.90
N SER A 68 16.60 15.43 16.49
CA SER A 68 17.98 15.00 16.36
C SER A 68 18.02 13.49 16.25
N TYR A 69 19.02 12.96 15.54
CA TYR A 69 19.30 11.54 15.53
C TYR A 69 20.27 11.18 16.67
N ALA A 70 20.09 10.02 17.28
CA ALA A 70 20.99 9.44 18.27
C ALA A 70 21.02 7.90 18.14
N PRO A 71 22.12 7.25 18.54
CA PRO A 71 22.18 5.80 18.60
C PRO A 71 21.07 5.22 19.50
N ASP A 72 20.47 4.11 19.06
CA ASP A 72 19.52 3.36 19.87
C ASP A 72 20.22 2.69 21.07
N PRO A 73 19.48 2.11 22.05
CA PRO A 73 20.08 1.47 23.22
C PRO A 73 21.10 0.37 22.92
N THR A 74 21.02 -0.29 21.76
CA THR A 74 22.00 -1.30 21.32
C THR A 74 23.26 -0.70 20.73
N GLY A 75 23.22 0.59 20.33
CA GLY A 75 24.29 1.25 19.59
C GLY A 75 24.45 0.77 18.15
N ALA A 76 23.62 -0.15 17.67
CA ALA A 76 23.74 -0.75 16.33
C ALA A 76 23.01 0.06 15.24
N THR A 77 22.05 0.88 15.64
CA THR A 77 21.22 1.67 14.73
C THR A 77 21.13 3.13 15.18
N CYS A 78 20.94 4.03 14.22
CA CYS A 78 20.59 5.41 14.50
C CYS A 78 19.06 5.52 14.52
N THR A 79 18.51 6.34 15.40
CA THR A 79 17.09 6.66 15.41
C THR A 79 16.84 8.06 15.97
N ILE A 80 15.60 8.53 15.96
CA ILE A 80 15.23 9.83 16.52
C ILE A 80 15.53 9.85 18.01
N ASN A 81 16.20 10.89 18.52
CA ASN A 81 16.66 11.02 19.89
C ASN A 81 15.52 11.30 20.88
N TRP A 82 14.76 10.26 21.18
CA TRP A 82 13.68 10.25 22.16
C TRP A 82 14.15 10.45 23.61
N ARG A 83 15.45 10.30 23.88
CA ARG A 83 16.04 10.51 25.22
C ARG A 83 16.16 11.99 25.57
N LYS A 84 16.29 12.88 24.58
CA LYS A 84 16.30 14.33 24.78
C LYS A 84 14.92 14.83 25.24
N ASN A 85 13.84 14.24 24.73
CA ASN A 85 12.44 14.56 25.00
C ASN A 85 12.15 16.06 25.16
N ASP A 86 12.71 16.88 24.28
CA ASP A 86 12.46 18.31 24.23
C ASP A 86 11.19 18.62 23.42
N THR A 87 10.71 19.86 23.50
CA THR A 87 9.54 20.31 22.73
C THR A 87 9.69 20.05 21.23
N SER A 88 10.92 20.15 20.72
CA SER A 88 11.26 19.89 19.32
C SER A 88 10.99 18.43 18.95
N PHE A 89 11.53 17.47 19.72
CA PHE A 89 11.25 16.04 19.58
C PHE A 89 9.75 15.75 19.63
N VAL A 90 9.04 16.26 20.65
CA VAL A 90 7.60 16.01 20.81
C VAL A 90 6.83 16.54 19.60
N SER A 91 7.11 17.77 19.16
CA SER A 91 6.43 18.37 18.00
C SER A 91 6.66 17.59 16.71
N TYR A 92 7.90 17.17 16.45
CA TYR A 92 8.27 16.36 15.30
C TYR A 92 7.56 15.01 15.32
N THR A 93 7.66 14.28 16.44
CA THR A 93 7.06 12.95 16.58
C THR A 93 5.54 13.00 16.50
N MET A 94 4.89 14.00 17.09
CA MET A 94 3.44 14.17 16.98
C MET A 94 3.03 14.43 15.54
N MET A 95 3.75 15.29 14.82
CA MET A 95 3.45 15.55 13.42
C MET A 95 3.64 14.31 12.55
N VAL A 96 4.70 13.53 12.77
CA VAL A 96 4.92 12.24 12.09
C VAL A 96 3.75 11.29 12.33
N ILE A 97 3.27 11.15 13.57
CA ILE A 97 2.12 10.29 13.90
C ILE A 97 0.85 10.78 13.20
N VAL A 98 0.57 12.08 13.26
CA VAL A 98 -0.64 12.63 12.63
C VAL A 98 -0.61 12.42 11.11
N VAL A 99 0.47 12.81 10.45
CA VAL A 99 0.58 12.82 8.99
C VAL A 99 0.77 11.42 8.41
N ASN A 100 1.54 10.54 9.06
CA ASN A 100 1.90 9.23 8.50
C ASN A 100 1.12 8.07 9.08
N PHE A 101 0.40 8.26 10.20
CA PHE A 101 -0.42 7.22 10.80
C PHE A 101 -1.91 7.59 10.81
N ILE A 102 -2.29 8.72 11.40
CA ILE A 102 -3.71 9.09 11.56
C ILE A 102 -4.36 9.49 10.23
N VAL A 103 -3.73 10.35 9.43
CA VAL A 103 -4.27 10.78 8.12
C VAL A 103 -4.44 9.59 7.18
N PRO A 104 -3.46 8.69 6.98
CA PRO A 104 -3.64 7.50 6.15
C PRO A 104 -4.71 6.55 6.70
N LEU A 105 -4.76 6.35 8.01
CA LEU A 105 -5.76 5.47 8.63
C LEU A 105 -7.18 6.00 8.43
N THR A 106 -7.41 7.29 8.65
CA THR A 106 -8.72 7.94 8.45
C THR A 106 -9.16 7.89 7.00
N VAL A 107 -8.24 8.16 6.06
CA VAL A 107 -8.44 7.95 4.63
C VAL A 107 -8.85 6.51 4.33
N MET A 108 -8.12 5.51 4.83
CA MET A 108 -8.42 4.11 4.56
C MET A 108 -9.80 3.71 5.08
N PHE A 109 -10.18 4.15 6.28
CA PHE A 109 -11.50 3.89 6.84
C PHE A 109 -12.62 4.59 6.06
N TYR A 110 -12.42 5.85 5.65
CA TYR A 110 -13.37 6.58 4.81
C TYR A 110 -13.60 5.86 3.48
N CYS A 111 -12.51 5.52 2.81
CA CYS A 111 -12.46 4.73 1.60
C CYS A 111 -13.22 3.40 1.77
N TYR A 112 -12.91 2.61 2.80
CA TYR A 112 -13.58 1.35 3.11
C TYR A 112 -15.09 1.54 3.37
N TYR A 113 -15.47 2.57 4.12
CA TYR A 113 -16.86 2.87 4.42
C TYR A 113 -17.66 3.08 3.12
N HIS A 114 -17.15 3.89 2.19
CA HIS A 114 -17.80 4.16 0.90
C HIS A 114 -17.87 2.91 0.00
N VAL A 115 -16.83 2.09 -0.05
CA VAL A 115 -16.87 0.81 -0.80
C VAL A 115 -17.91 -0.12 -0.19
N SER A 116 -17.94 -0.26 1.14
CA SER A 116 -18.90 -1.13 1.84
C SER A 116 -20.36 -0.68 1.67
N GLN A 117 -20.60 0.63 1.59
CA GLN A 117 -21.90 1.23 1.27
C GLN A 117 -22.30 0.88 -0.16
N SER A 118 -21.40 1.06 -1.12
CA SER A 118 -21.64 0.78 -2.54
C SER A 118 -21.94 -0.70 -2.79
N MET A 119 -21.26 -1.59 -2.05
CA MET A 119 -21.58 -3.02 -2.05
C MET A 119 -22.96 -3.28 -1.45
N ARG A 120 -23.31 -2.71 -0.29
CA ARG A 120 -24.65 -2.93 0.30
C ARG A 120 -25.79 -2.52 -0.64
N LEU A 121 -25.63 -1.41 -1.36
CA LEU A 121 -26.59 -0.95 -2.38
C LEU A 121 -26.67 -1.91 -3.58
N SER A 122 -25.52 -2.41 -4.04
CA SER A 122 -25.45 -3.39 -5.14
C SER A 122 -26.08 -4.73 -4.76
N ALA A 123 -25.94 -5.16 -3.50
CA ALA A 123 -26.53 -6.41 -2.98
C ALA A 123 -28.05 -6.36 -2.90
N ALA A 124 -28.62 -5.18 -2.62
CA ALA A 124 -30.07 -4.99 -2.58
C ALA A 124 -30.72 -5.03 -3.97
N SER A 125 -29.92 -4.82 -5.03
CA SER A 125 -30.39 -4.79 -6.42
C SER A 125 -30.28 -6.20 -7.04
N ASN A 126 -31.32 -7.03 -6.87
CA ASN A 126 -31.43 -8.40 -7.38
C ASN A 126 -31.43 -8.51 -8.93
N CYS A 127 -30.32 -8.26 -9.64
CA CYS A 127 -30.32 -8.35 -11.11
C CYS A 127 -29.03 -8.91 -11.76
N THR A 128 -29.11 -10.14 -12.28
CA THR A 128 -28.30 -10.72 -13.38
C THR A 128 -26.78 -10.98 -13.20
N THR A 129 -26.32 -12.03 -13.86
CA THR A 129 -24.98 -12.65 -13.86
C THR A 129 -23.80 -11.69 -14.07
N HIS A 130 -23.99 -10.56 -14.74
CA HIS A 130 -22.95 -9.54 -14.88
C HIS A 130 -22.63 -8.87 -13.53
N LEU A 131 -23.64 -8.60 -12.71
CA LEU A 131 -23.43 -8.10 -11.36
C LEU A 131 -22.70 -9.12 -10.49
N ASN A 132 -22.82 -10.43 -10.72
CA ASN A 132 -22.07 -11.44 -9.94
C ASN A 132 -20.55 -11.33 -10.14
N ARG A 133 -20.08 -11.02 -11.37
CA ARG A 133 -18.65 -10.85 -11.64
C ARG A 133 -18.12 -9.56 -11.04
N ASP A 134 -18.88 -8.47 -11.18
CA ASP A 134 -18.53 -7.18 -10.62
C ASP A 134 -18.59 -7.23 -9.09
N TRP A 135 -19.60 -7.88 -8.52
CA TRP A 135 -19.71 -8.20 -7.10
C TRP A 135 -18.51 -8.98 -6.57
N ALA A 136 -18.12 -10.06 -7.24
CA ALA A 136 -16.96 -10.84 -6.84
C ALA A 136 -15.68 -10.00 -6.87
N HIS A 137 -15.54 -9.11 -7.85
CA HIS A 137 -14.42 -8.19 -7.93
C HIS A 137 -14.44 -7.14 -6.79
N GLN A 138 -15.59 -6.52 -6.52
CA GLN A 138 -15.77 -5.56 -5.42
C GLN A 138 -15.58 -6.21 -4.05
N ALA A 139 -16.01 -7.46 -3.89
CA ALA A 139 -15.78 -8.24 -2.68
C ALA A 139 -14.29 -8.57 -2.48
N ASP A 140 -13.58 -8.95 -3.54
CA ASP A 140 -12.13 -9.15 -3.48
C ASP A 140 -11.41 -7.83 -3.12
N VAL A 141 -11.81 -6.69 -3.71
CA VAL A 141 -11.30 -5.35 -3.39
C VAL A 141 -11.55 -4.98 -1.93
N THR A 142 -12.76 -5.17 -1.43
CA THR A 142 -13.11 -4.88 -0.03
C THR A 142 -12.34 -5.76 0.94
N LYS A 143 -12.19 -7.05 0.63
CA LYS A 143 -11.35 -7.96 1.40
C LYS A 143 -9.90 -7.47 1.45
N MET A 144 -9.36 -7.01 0.33
CA MET A 144 -8.01 -6.42 0.28
C MET A 144 -7.93 -5.16 1.16
N SER A 145 -8.90 -4.26 1.08
CA SER A 145 -8.94 -3.04 1.91
C SER A 145 -8.97 -3.34 3.40
N VAL A 146 -9.80 -4.30 3.84
CA VAL A 146 -9.87 -4.71 5.25
C VAL A 146 -8.52 -5.28 5.70
N MET A 147 -7.91 -6.16 4.89
CA MET A 147 -6.60 -6.71 5.21
C MET A 147 -5.52 -5.62 5.27
N MET A 148 -5.55 -4.63 4.38
CA MET A 148 -4.64 -3.49 4.40
C MET A 148 -4.77 -2.68 5.70
N ILE A 149 -5.99 -2.34 6.12
CA ILE A 149 -6.24 -1.60 7.37
C ILE A 149 -5.71 -2.39 8.58
N LEU A 150 -6.04 -3.68 8.67
CA LEU A 150 -5.61 -4.52 9.78
C LEU A 150 -4.08 -4.63 9.85
N MET A 151 -3.44 -4.89 8.71
CA MET A 151 -1.97 -5.02 8.66
C MET A 151 -1.27 -3.69 8.92
N PHE A 152 -1.83 -2.58 8.45
CA PHE A 152 -1.32 -1.24 8.75
C PHE A 152 -1.37 -0.96 10.26
N LEU A 153 -2.51 -1.24 10.90
CA LEU A 153 -2.64 -1.12 12.36
C LEU A 153 -1.65 -2.02 13.09
N LEU A 154 -1.54 -3.30 12.70
CA LEU A 154 -0.62 -4.24 13.34
C LEU A 154 0.85 -3.83 13.20
N ALA A 155 1.24 -3.30 12.03
CA ALA A 155 2.61 -2.86 11.79
C ALA A 155 2.96 -1.60 12.59
N TRP A 156 2.09 -0.59 12.54
CA TRP A 156 2.42 0.77 12.98
C TRP A 156 1.99 1.09 14.40
N SER A 157 0.99 0.39 14.95
CA SER A 157 0.50 0.68 16.31
C SER A 157 1.56 0.46 17.39
N PRO A 158 2.36 -0.62 17.38
CA PRO A 158 3.41 -0.81 18.39
C PRO A 158 4.39 0.37 18.41
N TYR A 159 4.82 0.83 17.24
CA TYR A 159 5.73 1.97 17.11
C TYR A 159 5.06 3.27 17.56
N SER A 160 3.82 3.52 17.13
CA SER A 160 3.06 4.72 17.52
C SER A 160 2.85 4.81 19.03
N VAL A 161 2.54 3.70 19.69
CA VAL A 161 2.40 3.63 21.16
C VAL A 161 3.72 3.94 21.86
N VAL A 162 4.84 3.40 21.38
CA VAL A 162 6.18 3.69 21.93
C VAL A 162 6.54 5.16 21.75
N CYS A 163 6.26 5.75 20.58
CA CYS A 163 6.48 7.17 20.32
C CYS A 163 5.62 8.05 21.23
N LEU A 164 4.34 7.72 21.43
CA LEU A 164 3.46 8.44 22.35
C LEU A 164 3.94 8.32 23.81
N TRP A 165 4.38 7.13 24.23
CA TRP A 165 5.00 6.94 25.55
C TRP A 165 6.26 7.79 25.68
N ALA A 166 7.13 7.82 24.66
CA ALA A 166 8.33 8.64 24.69
C ALA A 166 8.02 10.14 24.82
N CYS A 167 6.95 10.62 24.19
CA CYS A 167 6.58 12.04 24.22
C CYS A 167 5.91 12.48 25.53
N PHE A 168 4.95 11.69 26.03
CA PHE A 168 4.11 12.09 27.17
C PHE A 168 4.49 11.40 28.49
N GLY A 169 5.30 10.35 28.43
CA GLY A 169 5.77 9.60 29.60
C GLY A 169 7.26 9.77 29.83
N ASN A 170 7.80 8.91 30.69
CA ASN A 170 9.24 8.89 30.94
C ASN A 170 9.94 7.95 29.95
N PRO A 171 10.74 8.45 29.00
CA PRO A 171 11.45 7.61 28.04
C PRO A 171 12.38 6.61 28.73
N LYS A 172 12.96 6.92 29.89
CA LYS A 172 13.85 5.99 30.60
C LYS A 172 13.15 4.70 31.07
N LYS A 173 11.82 4.67 31.09
CA LYS A 173 11.02 3.48 31.47
C LYS A 173 10.68 2.57 30.28
N ILE A 174 10.98 2.97 29.05
CA ILE A 174 10.71 2.13 27.87
C ILE A 174 11.75 1.01 27.84
N PRO A 175 11.34 -0.27 27.91
CA PRO A 175 12.28 -1.37 27.93
C PRO A 175 13.03 -1.47 26.59
N PRO A 176 14.34 -1.78 26.58
CA PRO A 176 15.12 -1.87 25.35
C PRO A 176 14.53 -2.83 24.30
N SER A 177 13.92 -3.94 24.75
CA SER A 177 13.22 -4.88 23.87
C SER A 177 12.10 -4.21 23.09
N LEU A 178 11.26 -3.40 23.74
CA LEU A 178 10.17 -2.69 23.09
C LEU A 178 10.68 -1.59 22.15
N ALA A 179 11.76 -0.89 22.55
CA ALA A 179 12.42 0.11 21.71
C ALA A 179 13.01 -0.47 20.41
N ILE A 180 13.27 -1.78 20.36
CA ILE A 180 13.76 -2.50 19.17
C ILE A 180 12.59 -3.13 18.41
N ILE A 181 11.73 -3.88 19.11
CA ILE A 181 10.66 -4.67 18.50
C ILE A 181 9.63 -3.75 17.83
N ALA A 182 9.25 -2.63 18.45
CA ALA A 182 8.22 -1.77 17.90
C ALA A 182 8.63 -1.14 16.54
N PRO A 183 9.83 -0.56 16.38
CA PRO A 183 10.33 -0.18 15.06
C PRO A 183 10.40 -1.37 14.08
N LEU A 184 10.80 -2.56 14.51
CA LEU A 184 10.87 -3.73 13.63
C LEU A 184 9.50 -4.13 13.06
N PHE A 185 8.44 -4.06 13.85
CA PHE A 185 7.06 -4.28 13.37
C PHE A 185 6.63 -3.23 12.33
N ALA A 186 7.02 -1.96 12.52
CA ALA A 186 6.75 -0.94 11.50
C ALA A 186 7.55 -1.21 10.21
N LYS A 187 8.82 -1.62 10.34
CA LYS A 187 9.70 -1.97 9.20
C LYS A 187 9.22 -3.21 8.44
N SER A 188 8.62 -4.18 9.12
CA SER A 188 8.12 -5.40 8.50
C SER A 188 6.83 -5.20 7.68
N SER A 189 6.23 -4.01 7.73
CA SER A 189 5.02 -3.65 6.96
C SER A 189 5.13 -3.97 5.46
N THR A 190 6.34 -3.88 4.92
CA THR A 190 6.67 -4.19 3.52
C THR A 190 6.40 -5.64 3.13
N PHE A 191 6.52 -6.59 4.07
CA PHE A 191 6.22 -8.01 3.85
C PHE A 191 4.72 -8.29 3.77
N TYR A 192 3.89 -7.47 4.43
CA TYR A 192 2.45 -7.68 4.45
C TYR A 192 1.82 -7.45 3.08
N ASN A 193 2.42 -6.59 2.25
CA ASN A 193 1.91 -6.28 0.90
C ASN A 193 1.75 -7.54 0.04
N PRO A 194 2.81 -8.30 -0.31
CA PRO A 194 2.68 -9.57 -1.03
C PRO A 194 1.68 -10.53 -0.37
N CYS A 195 1.72 -10.66 0.96
CA CYS A 195 0.81 -11.55 1.70
C CYS A 195 -0.66 -11.19 1.48
N ILE A 196 -1.01 -9.89 1.50
CA ILE A 196 -2.36 -9.40 1.24
C ILE A 196 -2.78 -9.73 -0.19
N TYR A 197 -1.92 -9.47 -1.19
CA TYR A 197 -2.24 -9.79 -2.58
C TYR A 197 -2.45 -11.29 -2.80
N VAL A 198 -1.63 -12.14 -2.17
CA VAL A 198 -1.79 -13.59 -2.25
C VAL A 198 -3.06 -14.06 -1.54
N ALA A 199 -3.40 -13.52 -0.38
CA ALA A 199 -4.55 -13.95 0.41
C ALA A 199 -5.90 -13.44 -0.12
N ALA A 200 -5.92 -12.26 -0.73
CA ALA A 200 -7.16 -11.58 -1.11
C ALA A 200 -7.37 -11.39 -2.62
N ASN A 201 -6.32 -11.40 -3.45
CA ASN A 201 -6.48 -11.24 -4.90
C ASN A 201 -6.39 -12.59 -5.63
N LYS A 202 -7.54 -13.13 -6.04
CA LYS A 202 -7.62 -14.43 -6.73
C LYS A 202 -6.82 -14.45 -8.03
N LYS A 203 -6.81 -13.36 -8.80
CA LYS A 203 -6.08 -13.26 -10.07
C LYS A 203 -4.57 -13.28 -9.82
N PHE A 204 -4.11 -12.47 -8.86
CA PHE A 204 -2.70 -12.43 -8.47
C PHE A 204 -2.21 -13.78 -7.97
N ARG A 205 -2.98 -14.41 -7.07
CA ARG A 205 -2.69 -15.74 -6.53
C ARG A 205 -2.56 -16.79 -7.64
N LYS A 206 -3.48 -16.82 -8.61
CA LYS A 206 -3.40 -17.74 -9.75
C LYS A 206 -2.14 -17.49 -10.59
N ALA A 207 -1.83 -16.24 -10.91
CA ALA A 207 -0.64 -15.88 -11.68
C ALA A 207 0.65 -16.28 -10.93
N MET A 208 0.74 -16.00 -9.63
CA MET A 208 1.89 -16.37 -8.81
C MET A 208 2.09 -17.90 -8.74
N PHE A 209 1.02 -18.68 -8.52
CA PHE A 209 1.12 -20.14 -8.52
C PHE A 209 1.44 -20.73 -9.90
N ALA A 210 0.97 -20.12 -10.98
CA ALA A 210 1.34 -20.53 -12.33
C ALA A 210 2.84 -20.29 -12.60
N MET A 211 3.38 -19.14 -12.14
CA MET A 211 4.81 -18.85 -12.22
C MET A 211 5.64 -19.84 -11.38
N LEU A 212 5.21 -20.15 -10.14
CA LEU A 212 5.91 -21.12 -9.27
C LEU A 212 5.88 -22.55 -9.81
N LYS A 213 4.85 -22.92 -10.58
CA LYS A 213 4.73 -24.23 -11.25
C LYS A 213 5.36 -24.27 -12.65
N CYS A 214 6.06 -23.22 -13.07
CA CYS A 214 6.63 -23.07 -14.42
C CYS A 214 5.63 -23.42 -15.54
N GLN A 215 4.34 -23.11 -15.35
CA GLN A 215 3.36 -23.37 -16.40
C GLN A 215 3.57 -22.36 -17.54
N PRO A 216 3.64 -22.80 -18.81
CA PRO A 216 3.68 -21.88 -19.94
C PRO A 216 2.45 -20.97 -19.88
N HIS A 217 2.68 -19.67 -20.07
CA HIS A 217 1.66 -18.63 -20.02
C HIS A 217 0.47 -19.03 -20.91
N GLN A 218 -0.63 -19.50 -20.32
CA GLN A 218 -1.86 -19.61 -21.08
C GLN A 218 -2.28 -18.18 -21.40
N ALA A 219 -2.11 -17.79 -22.67
CA ALA A 219 -2.67 -16.55 -23.20
C ALA A 219 -4.11 -16.45 -22.71
N MET A 220 -4.43 -15.41 -21.93
CA MET A 220 -5.82 -15.11 -21.61
C MET A 220 -6.58 -15.07 -22.94
N PRO A 221 -7.74 -15.73 -23.05
CA PRO A 221 -8.58 -15.58 -24.22
C PRO A 221 -8.88 -14.08 -24.37
N GLU A 222 -8.45 -13.49 -25.48
CA GLU A 222 -9.01 -12.21 -25.89
C GLU A 222 -10.53 -12.35 -25.88
N PRO A 223 -11.29 -11.39 -25.32
CA PRO A 223 -12.72 -11.40 -25.49
C PRO A 223 -12.96 -11.30 -26.99
N SER A 224 -13.49 -12.37 -27.59
CA SER A 224 -13.88 -12.39 -28.99
C SER A 224 -14.71 -11.16 -29.28
N THR A 225 -14.08 -10.16 -29.90
CA THR A 225 -14.76 -9.14 -30.66
C THR A 225 -15.59 -9.92 -31.66
N LEU A 226 -16.91 -9.91 -31.43
CA LEU A 226 -17.93 -10.28 -32.39
C LEU A 226 -17.63 -9.51 -33.67
N ALA A 227 -16.85 -10.12 -34.57
CA ALA A 227 -16.77 -9.72 -35.95
C ALA A 227 -18.16 -9.97 -36.51
N MET A 228 -18.92 -8.88 -36.67
CA MET A 228 -20.12 -8.88 -37.49
C MET A 228 -19.73 -9.45 -38.86
N GLY A 229 -20.16 -10.69 -39.11
CA GLY A 229 -20.10 -11.28 -40.43
C GLY A 229 -21.01 -10.49 -41.35
N VAL A 230 -20.41 -9.62 -42.16
CA VAL A 230 -21.04 -9.10 -43.37
C VAL A 230 -21.13 -10.27 -44.35
N PRO A 231 -22.32 -10.67 -44.82
CA PRO A 231 -22.43 -11.66 -45.88
C PRO A 231 -21.94 -11.01 -47.18
N HIS A 232 -20.74 -11.36 -47.63
CA HIS A 232 -20.35 -11.10 -49.00
C HIS A 232 -21.16 -12.01 -49.92
N SER A 233 -22.15 -11.43 -50.60
CA SER A 233 -22.83 -12.05 -51.73
C SER A 233 -21.83 -12.31 -52.87
N PRO A 234 -21.82 -13.50 -53.50
CA PRO A 234 -21.00 -13.75 -54.67
C PRO A 234 -21.64 -13.04 -55.88
N LEU A 235 -20.94 -12.01 -56.38
CA LEU A 235 -21.17 -11.46 -57.72
C LEU A 235 -20.92 -12.58 -58.74
N ALA A 236 -21.96 -12.93 -59.47
CA ALA A 236 -21.95 -13.92 -60.53
C ALA A 236 -20.99 -13.50 -61.67
N PRO A 237 -20.35 -14.47 -62.36
CA PRO A 237 -19.47 -14.17 -63.48
C PRO A 237 -20.29 -13.82 -64.73
N ALA A 238 -19.95 -12.69 -65.34
CA ALA A 238 -20.43 -12.31 -66.67
C ALA A 238 -20.00 -13.35 -67.71
N ARG A 239 -20.97 -13.88 -68.46
CA ARG A 239 -20.78 -14.51 -69.78
C ARG A 239 -21.97 -14.17 -70.67
N ILE A 240 -21.63 -13.97 -71.95
CA ILE A 240 -22.42 -13.56 -73.13
C ILE A 240 -22.47 -12.05 -73.31
#